data_AF-A0A955ETI4-F1
#
_entry.id   AF-A0A955ETI4-F1
#
_cell.length_a   1.000
_cell.length_b   1.000
_cell.length_c   1.000
_cell.angle_alpha   90.00
_cell.angle_beta   90.00
_cell.angle_gamma   90.00
#
_symmetry.space_group_name_H-M   'P 1'
#
loop_
_entity.id
_entity.type
_entity.pdbx_description
1 polymer ?
#
loop_
_entity_poly.entity_id
_entity_poly.type
_entity_poly.pdbx_seq_one_letter_code
_entity_poly.pdbx_strand_id
1 'polypeptide(L)' 'VAGVFGGDADGDAVRRAWAALPERERVVVLWSVIDGATLRDIAAWLGTNKSRVDRLRRKALDQMRKELES' A
#
# COMPACT_ATOMS: atom_id res chain seq x y z
N VAL A 1 10.88 -17.09 -25.83
CA VAL A 1 10.91 -15.75 -25.17
C VAL A 1 10.74 -15.99 -23.69
N ALA A 2 11.84 -16.18 -22.96
CA ALA A 2 11.83 -16.41 -21.52
C ALA A 2 11.92 -15.05 -20.82
N GLY A 3 10.77 -14.41 -20.61
CA GLY A 3 10.63 -13.30 -19.67
C GLY A 3 10.27 -13.88 -18.31
N VAL A 4 11.26 -14.40 -17.60
CA VAL A 4 11.12 -14.75 -16.18
C VAL A 4 11.03 -13.42 -15.45
N PHE A 5 9.83 -12.95 -15.14
CA PHE A 5 9.66 -12.00 -14.04
C PHE A 5 10.35 -12.63 -12.83
N GLY A 6 11.20 -11.88 -12.12
CA GLY A 6 11.98 -12.34 -10.96
C GLY A 6 11.08 -12.69 -9.76
N GLY A 7 10.19 -13.66 -9.97
CA GLY A 7 8.88 -13.78 -9.31
C GLY A 7 8.90 -14.07 -7.82
N ASP A 8 10.03 -14.52 -7.29
CA ASP A 8 10.17 -14.81 -5.87
C ASP A 8 10.85 -13.67 -5.11
N ALA A 9 11.91 -13.08 -5.68
CA ALA A 9 12.67 -12.01 -5.04
C ALA A 9 11.89 -10.69 -5.00
N ASP A 10 11.21 -10.32 -6.09
CA ASP A 10 10.37 -9.12 -6.15
C ASP A 10 9.15 -9.28 -5.22
N GLY A 11 8.56 -10.48 -5.19
CA GLY A 11 7.45 -10.81 -4.30
C GLY A 11 7.85 -10.78 -2.81
N ASP A 12 9.04 -11.26 -2.47
CA ASP A 12 9.60 -11.20 -1.12
C ASP A 12 9.87 -9.75 -0.68
N ALA A 13 10.43 -8.93 -1.55
CA ALA A 13 10.67 -7.51 -1.28
C ALA A 13 9.35 -6.76 -1.01
N VAL A 14 8.32 -6.99 -1.83
CA VAL A 14 6.98 -6.42 -1.62
C VAL A 14 6.37 -6.92 -0.30
N ARG A 15 6.51 -8.20 0.04
CA ARG A 15 6.02 -8.74 1.32
C ARG A 15 6.70 -8.07 2.52
N ARG A 16 8.01 -7.84 2.48
CA ARG A 16 8.73 -7.12 3.54
C ARG A 16 8.28 -5.67 3.66
N ALA A 17 8.20 -4.95 2.53
CA ALA A 17 7.74 -3.57 2.49
C ALA A 17 6.31 -3.41 3.04
N TRP A 18 5.43 -4.36 2.72
CA TRP A 18 4.07 -4.43 3.25
C TRP A 18 4.02 -4.69 4.76
N ALA A 19 4.87 -5.59 5.26
CA ALA A 19 4.96 -5.93 6.67
C ALA A 19 5.48 -4.76 7.52
N ALA A 20 6.33 -3.90 6.96
CA ALA A 20 6.86 -2.70 7.62
C ALA A 20 5.81 -1.59 7.84
N LEU A 21 4.68 -1.63 7.12
CA LEU A 21 3.64 -0.61 7.26
C LEU A 21 2.94 -0.66 8.62
N PRO A 22 2.66 0.50 9.24
CA PRO A 22 1.70 0.59 10.34
C PRO A 22 0.32 0.07 9.92
N GLU A 23 -0.39 -0.57 10.83
CA GLU A 23 -1.70 -1.20 10.56
C GLU A 23 -2.71 -0.26 9.88
N ARG A 24 -2.82 0.98 10.37
CA ARG A 24 -3.73 1.97 9.79
C ARG A 24 -3.37 2.37 8.35
N GLU A 25 -2.09 2.36 8.02
CA GLU A 25 -1.59 2.69 6.68
C GLU A 25 -1.79 1.50 5.73
N ARG A 26 -1.54 0.29 6.23
CA ARG A 26 -1.76 -0.98 5.53
C ARG A 26 -3.20 -1.15 5.06
N VAL A 27 -4.17 -0.86 5.93
CA VAL A 27 -5.61 -0.93 5.61
C VAL A 27 -6.00 0.00 4.45
N VAL A 28 -5.45 1.22 4.42
CA VAL A 28 -5.72 2.18 3.34
C VAL A 28 -5.12 1.72 2.01
N VAL A 29 -3.93 1.13 2.01
CA VAL A 29 -3.31 0.60 0.79
C VAL A 29 -4.07 -0.63 0.30
N LEU A 30 -4.48 -1.54 1.19
CA LEU A 30 -5.28 -2.72 0.86
C LEU A 30 -6.53 -2.31 0.08
N TRP A 31 -7.37 -1.46 0.68
CA TRP A 31 -8.63 -1.08 0.06
C TRP A 31 -8.45 -0.23 -1.20
N SER A 32 -7.47 0.66 -1.25
CA SER A 32 -7.31 1.57 -2.40
C SER A 32 -6.57 0.97 -3.60
N VAL A 33 -5.69 0.00 -3.39
CA VAL A 33 -4.84 -0.56 -4.45
C VAL A 33 -5.29 -1.96 -4.84
N ILE A 34 -5.63 -2.80 -3.86
CA ILE A 34 -6.02 -4.20 -4.11
C ILE A 34 -7.52 -4.28 -4.40
N ASP A 35 -8.35 -3.64 -3.57
CA ASP A 35 -9.81 -3.73 -3.71
C ASP A 35 -10.41 -2.61 -4.58
N GLY A 36 -9.58 -1.66 -5.04
CA GLY A 36 -9.99 -0.56 -5.93
C GLY A 36 -10.98 0.45 -5.32
N ALA A 37 -11.15 0.46 -3.99
CA ALA A 37 -12.04 1.39 -3.30
C ALA A 37 -11.58 2.85 -3.44
N THR A 38 -12.55 3.76 -3.55
CA THR A 38 -12.21 5.17 -3.64
C THR A 38 -11.78 5.73 -2.28
N LEU A 39 -10.98 6.79 -2.27
CA LEU A 39 -10.58 7.46 -1.03
C LEU A 39 -11.78 8.05 -0.25
N ARG A 40 -12.92 8.29 -0.91
CA ARG A 40 -14.14 8.75 -0.24
C ARG A 40 -14.81 7.61 0.51
N ASP A 41 -14.90 6.43 -0.10
CA ASP A 41 -15.51 5.25 0.52
C ASP A 41 -14.69 4.80 1.73
N ILE A 42 -13.36 4.72 1.57
CA ILE A 42 -12.44 4.41 2.66
C ILE A 42 -12.57 5.43 3.80
N ALA A 43 -12.73 6.72 3.47
CA ALA A 43 -12.93 7.75 4.49
C ALA A 43 -14.24 7.54 5.26
N ALA A 44 -15.32 7.18 4.57
CA ALA A 44 -16.59 6.84 5.20
C ALA A 44 -16.47 5.62 6.12
N TRP A 45 -15.82 4.53 5.67
CA TRP A 45 -15.63 3.32 6.48
C TRP A 45 -14.77 3.55 7.73
N LEU A 46 -13.76 4.43 7.62
CA LEU A 46 -12.86 4.76 8.72
C LEU A 46 -13.36 5.91 9.61
N GLY A 47 -14.55 6.46 9.35
CA GLY A 47 -15.10 7.59 10.13
C GLY A 47 -14.21 8.84 10.06
N THR A 48 -13.65 9.15 8.89
CA THR A 48 -12.72 10.25 8.68
C THR A 48 -13.01 11.01 7.36
N ASN A 49 -12.17 11.97 6.98
CA ASN A 49 -12.24 12.67 5.71
C ASN A 49 -11.24 12.13 4.67
N LYS A 50 -11.55 12.40 3.39
CA LYS A 50 -10.74 12.03 2.22
C LYS A 50 -9.28 12.50 2.34
N SER A 51 -9.04 13.72 2.81
CA SER A 51 -7.70 14.30 2.91
C SER A 51 -6.80 13.53 3.88
N ARG A 52 -7.35 13.05 5.00
CA ARG A 52 -6.64 12.20 5.95
C ARG A 52 -6.31 10.83 5.35
N VAL A 53 -7.24 10.24 4.60
CA VAL A 53 -6.99 8.97 3.89
C VAL A 53 -5.92 9.14 2.81
N ASP A 54 -5.97 10.22 2.01
CA ASP A 54 -4.95 10.51 1.01
C ASP A 54 -3.56 10.66 1.63
N ARG A 55 -3.46 11.36 2.77
CA ARG A 55 -2.20 11.49 3.51
C ARG A 55 -1.67 10.14 4.00
N LEU A 56 -2.53 9.28 4.56
CA LEU A 56 -2.15 7.94 5.00
C LEU A 56 -1.67 7.09 3.82
N ARG A 57 -2.39 7.12 2.70
CA ARG A 57 -2.03 6.40 1.47
C ARG A 57 -0.66 6.84 0.94
N ARG A 58 -0.42 8.15 0.83
CA ARG A 58 0.86 8.69 0.37
C ARG A 58 2.01 8.24 1.27
N LYS A 59 1.82 8.40 2.59
CA LYS A 59 2.83 7.99 3.57
C LYS A 59 3.15 6.49 3.48
N ALA A 60 2.13 5.66 3.32
CA ALA A 60 2.29 4.22 3.16
C ALA A 60 3.09 3.87 1.90
N LEU A 61 2.71 4.44 0.75
CA LEU A 61 3.41 4.21 -0.52
C LEU A 61 4.85 4.73 -0.49
N ASP A 62 5.09 5.89 0.13
CA ASP A 62 6.42 6.44 0.32
C ASP A 62 7.30 5.55 1.20
N GLN A 63 6.74 4.95 2.26
CA GLN A 63 7.46 3.98 3.09
C GLN A 63 7.77 2.71 2.30
N MET A 64 6.78 2.13 1.62
CA MET A 64 6.99 0.92 0.83
C MET A 64 8.06 1.13 -0.25
N ARG A 65 8.07 2.29 -0.92
CA ARG A 65 9.12 2.61 -1.90
C ARG A 65 10.51 2.60 -1.26
N LYS A 66 10.68 3.22 -0.09
CA LYS A 66 11.97 3.22 0.62
C LYS A 66 12.46 1.83 0.99
N GLU A 67 11.55 0.94 1.40
CA GLU A 67 11.87 -0.45 1.73
C GLU A 67 12.23 -1.29 0.50
N LEU A 68 11.69 -0.94 -0.67
CA LEU A 68 11.97 -1.63 -1.94
C LEU A 68 13.28 -1.16 -2.59
N GLU A 69 13.68 0.09 -2.32
CA GLU A 69 14.93 0.68 -2.80
C GLU A 69 16.14 0.37 -1.90
N SER A 70 15.91 -0.27 -0.75
CA SER A 70 16.93 -0.66 0.24
C SER A 70 17.36 -2.11 0.12
#